data_AF-A0AAU4THD8-F1
#
_entry.id   AF-A0AAU4THD8-F1
#
_cell.length_a   1.000
_cell.length_b   1.000
_cell.length_c   1.000
_cell.angle_alpha   90.00
_cell.angle_beta   90.00
_cell.angle_gamma   90.00
#
_symmetry.space_group_name_H-M   'P 1'
#
loop_
_entity.id
_entity.type
_entity.pdbx_description
1 polymer ?
#
loop_
_entity_poly.entity_id
_entity_poly.type
_entity_poly.pdbx_seq_one_letter_code
_entity_poly.pdbx_strand_id
1 'polypeptide(L)'
;MTPTAHDQLTLLAEQRHELDAQGKRTAQAYCLAVLDHISAKIRTACPEAVYVTFAFYSTRTLDLHAVLGAQTSPLGTCPELWNNREGTQEHPLDYIAHEIESDVQTALAPYISPAWASVHHNSAAEGNSWLLELPPADRVARVAELVRERHPEATAVVVDGRSAGGRIIEVLEGVDDNGMQVRAPRPKWSPACDTALTRLLGQVFALPALADRHLMPLPGDYVHPRGVSTSDQVRLLLLPPTA
;
A
#
# COMPACT_ATOMS: atom_id res chain seq x y z
N MET A 1 16.77 -3.46 46.03
CA MET A 1 15.31 -3.33 46.15
C MET A 1 14.69 -4.14 45.02
N THR A 2 13.90 -5.16 45.33
CA THR A 2 13.18 -5.98 44.35
C THR A 2 11.95 -5.20 43.85
N PRO A 3 11.67 -5.18 42.53
CA PRO A 3 10.45 -4.58 42.01
C PRO A 3 9.24 -5.25 42.66
N THR A 4 8.25 -4.46 43.07
CA THR A 4 7.06 -4.98 43.73
C THR A 4 6.25 -5.82 42.74
N ALA A 5 5.44 -6.78 43.21
CA ALA A 5 4.64 -7.64 42.33
C ALA A 5 3.73 -6.86 41.36
N HIS A 6 3.37 -5.62 41.72
CA HIS A 6 2.65 -4.68 40.85
C HIS A 6 3.49 -4.26 39.62
N ASP A 7 4.79 -3.99 39.81
CA ASP A 7 5.70 -3.63 38.72
C ASP A 7 5.91 -4.80 37.76
N GLN A 8 5.93 -6.04 38.27
CA GLN A 8 6.05 -7.25 37.44
C GLN A 8 4.79 -7.51 36.59
N LEU A 9 3.59 -7.28 37.14
CA LEU A 9 2.33 -7.43 36.39
C LEU A 9 2.21 -6.37 35.29
N THR A 10 2.62 -5.13 35.56
CA THR A 10 2.65 -4.06 34.54
C THR A 10 3.60 -4.40 33.41
N LEU A 11 4.83 -4.84 33.72
CA LEU A 11 5.80 -5.26 32.71
C LEU A 11 5.29 -6.42 31.85
N LEU A 12 4.65 -7.43 32.45
CA LEU A 12 4.08 -8.56 31.70
C LEU A 12 2.90 -8.14 30.82
N ALA A 13 2.07 -7.18 31.28
CA ALA A 13 0.99 -6.63 30.49
C ALA A 13 1.53 -5.86 29.26
N GLU A 14 2.55 -5.03 29.47
CA GLU A 14 3.25 -4.31 28.39
C GLU A 14 3.86 -5.28 27.37
N GLN A 15 4.57 -6.31 27.83
CA GLN A 15 5.15 -7.34 26.94
C GLN A 15 4.08 -8.10 26.15
N ARG A 16 2.95 -8.44 26.78
CA ARG A 16 1.83 -9.09 26.08
C ARG A 16 1.24 -8.18 25.01
N HIS A 17 1.06 -6.89 25.32
CA HIS A 17 0.57 -5.91 24.34
C HIS A 17 1.53 -5.74 23.17
N GLU A 18 2.84 -5.70 23.44
CA GLU A 18 3.87 -5.61 22.41
C GLU A 18 3.89 -6.85 21.50
N LEU A 19 3.83 -8.05 22.09
CA LEU A 19 3.78 -9.31 21.34
C LEU A 19 2.51 -9.43 20.48
N ASP A 20 1.34 -9.03 21.00
CA ASP A 20 0.09 -9.00 20.23
C ASP A 20 0.18 -8.00 19.06
N ALA A 21 0.73 -6.81 19.32
CA ALA A 21 0.96 -5.80 18.28
C ALA A 21 1.98 -6.28 17.24
N GLN A 22 3.03 -7.01 17.64
CA GLN A 22 3.99 -7.60 16.71
C GLN A 22 3.36 -8.72 15.88
N GLY A 23 2.58 -9.61 16.50
CA GLY A 23 1.85 -10.67 15.81
C GLY A 23 0.91 -10.12 14.74
N LYS A 24 0.17 -9.04 15.06
CA LYS A 24 -0.69 -8.33 14.10
C LYS A 24 0.11 -7.74 12.95
N ARG A 25 1.23 -7.05 13.23
CA ARG A 25 2.10 -6.49 12.18
C ARG A 25 2.64 -7.58 11.25
N THR A 26 3.11 -8.70 11.79
CA THR A 26 3.58 -9.84 11.00
C THR A 26 2.48 -10.42 10.12
N ALA A 27 1.27 -10.59 10.65
CA ALA A 27 0.14 -11.09 9.86
C ALA A 27 -0.25 -10.13 8.72
N GLN A 28 -0.23 -8.82 8.97
CA GLN A 28 -0.48 -7.81 7.93
C GLN A 28 0.61 -7.81 6.84
N ALA A 29 1.88 -7.91 7.24
CA ALA A 29 3.00 -8.01 6.32
C ALA A 29 2.90 -9.28 5.46
N TYR A 30 2.52 -10.42 6.06
CA TYR A 30 2.30 -11.67 5.33
C TYR A 30 1.21 -11.52 4.25
N CYS A 31 0.07 -10.91 4.59
CA CYS A 31 -1.02 -10.69 3.63
C CYS A 31 -0.55 -9.86 2.41
N LEU A 32 0.25 -8.82 2.65
CA LEU A 32 0.80 -8.00 1.57
C LEU A 32 1.88 -8.74 0.76
N ALA A 33 2.72 -9.55 1.40
CA ALA A 33 3.74 -10.34 0.72
C ALA A 33 3.12 -11.41 -0.19
N VAL A 34 2.05 -12.07 0.25
CA VAL A 34 1.27 -12.99 -0.59
C VAL A 34 0.68 -12.25 -1.79
N LEU A 35 0.11 -11.06 -1.56
CA LEU A 35 -0.43 -10.25 -2.64
C LEU A 35 0.65 -9.79 -3.64
N ASP A 36 1.85 -9.42 -3.16
CA ASP A 36 2.99 -9.06 -4.01
C ASP A 36 3.44 -10.24 -4.86
N HIS A 37 3.53 -11.43 -4.26
CA HIS A 37 3.93 -12.64 -4.94
C HIS A 37 2.97 -12.97 -6.09
N ILE A 38 1.66 -13.03 -5.82
CA ILE A 38 0.68 -13.37 -6.84
C ILE A 38 0.58 -12.28 -7.91
N SER A 39 0.74 -11.00 -7.54
CA SER A 39 0.80 -9.89 -8.49
C SER A 39 1.98 -10.02 -9.46
N ALA A 40 3.15 -10.44 -8.97
CA ALA A 40 4.32 -10.68 -9.81
C ALA A 40 4.09 -11.87 -10.77
N LYS A 41 3.46 -12.95 -10.29
CA LYS A 41 3.09 -14.08 -11.15
C LYS A 41 2.10 -13.67 -12.24
N ILE A 42 1.05 -12.92 -11.88
CA ILE A 42 0.08 -12.39 -12.84
C ILE A 42 0.79 -11.53 -13.90
N ARG A 43 1.66 -10.59 -13.48
CA ARG A 43 2.37 -9.70 -14.41
C ARG A 43 3.44 -10.39 -15.26
N THR A 44 3.90 -11.56 -14.86
CA THR A 44 4.76 -12.40 -15.70
C THR A 44 4.00 -12.92 -16.92
N ALA A 45 2.71 -13.24 -16.77
CA ALA A 45 1.83 -13.66 -17.87
C ALA A 45 1.19 -12.46 -18.60
N CYS A 46 0.81 -11.42 -17.86
CA CYS A 46 0.13 -10.22 -18.36
C CYS A 46 0.79 -8.96 -17.82
N PRO A 47 1.86 -8.43 -18.46
CA PRO A 47 2.60 -7.27 -17.95
C PRO A 47 1.73 -6.02 -17.70
N GLU A 48 0.67 -5.85 -18.49
CA GLU A 48 -0.28 -4.74 -18.42
C GLU A 48 -1.35 -4.90 -17.30
N ALA A 49 -1.29 -5.97 -16.50
CA ALA A 49 -2.30 -6.25 -15.48
C ALA A 49 -2.28 -5.23 -14.32
N VAL A 50 -3.45 -4.68 -14.04
CA VAL A 50 -3.68 -3.68 -12.98
C VAL A 50 -4.69 -4.18 -11.96
N TYR A 51 -5.72 -4.91 -12.36
CA TYR A 51 -6.80 -5.34 -11.47
C TYR A 51 -7.07 -6.83 -11.56
N VAL A 52 -7.50 -7.40 -10.44
CA VAL A 52 -8.19 -8.68 -10.37
C VAL A 52 -9.65 -8.40 -10.03
N THR A 53 -10.58 -8.98 -10.80
CA THR A 53 -12.03 -8.91 -10.53
C THR A 53 -12.50 -10.22 -9.95
N PHE A 54 -13.34 -10.14 -8.91
CA PHE A 54 -13.85 -11.28 -8.18
C PHE A 54 -15.20 -10.98 -7.53
N ALA A 55 -15.96 -12.01 -7.20
CA ALA A 55 -17.06 -11.93 -6.25
C ALA A 55 -16.55 -12.29 -4.85
N PHE A 56 -17.05 -11.58 -3.84
CA PHE A 56 -16.75 -11.87 -2.44
C PHE A 56 -18.04 -12.07 -1.66
N TYR A 57 -18.23 -13.26 -1.12
CA TYR A 57 -19.48 -13.64 -0.48
C TYR A 57 -19.40 -13.50 1.05
N SER A 58 -20.56 -13.48 1.71
CA SER A 58 -20.64 -13.42 3.19
C SER A 58 -19.96 -14.61 3.88
N THR A 59 -19.82 -15.73 3.18
CA THR A 59 -19.05 -16.92 3.60
C THR A 59 -17.53 -16.71 3.57
N ARG A 60 -17.06 -15.53 3.16
CA ARG A 60 -15.66 -15.19 2.88
C ARG A 60 -15.01 -16.08 1.82
N THR A 61 -15.83 -16.61 0.93
CA THR A 61 -15.37 -17.29 -0.27
C THR A 61 -15.15 -16.24 -1.35
N LEU A 62 -14.00 -16.36 -2.03
CA LEU A 62 -13.68 -15.57 -3.20
C LEU A 62 -13.98 -16.41 -4.46
N ASP A 63 -14.62 -15.80 -5.45
CA ASP A 63 -14.82 -16.41 -6.77
C ASP A 63 -14.15 -15.51 -7.82
N LEU A 64 -13.06 -16.00 -8.40
CA LEU A 64 -12.22 -15.26 -9.32
C LEU A 64 -12.89 -15.14 -10.69
N HIS A 65 -13.06 -13.91 -11.17
CA HIS A 65 -13.71 -13.65 -12.46
C HIS A 65 -12.70 -13.46 -13.60
N ALA A 66 -11.75 -12.53 -13.45
CA ALA A 66 -10.89 -12.09 -14.54
C ALA A 66 -9.70 -11.24 -14.04
N VAL A 67 -8.73 -11.01 -14.92
CA VAL A 67 -7.64 -10.04 -14.77
C VAL A 67 -7.80 -8.92 -15.79
N LEU A 68 -7.72 -7.67 -15.34
CA LEU A 68 -7.96 -6.48 -16.16
C LEU A 68 -6.73 -5.58 -16.22
N GLY A 69 -6.59 -4.87 -17.34
CA GLY A 69 -5.57 -3.85 -17.54
C GLY A 69 -5.99 -2.46 -17.06
N ALA A 70 -5.12 -1.47 -17.29
CA ALA A 70 -5.42 -0.07 -17.02
C ALA A 70 -6.51 0.46 -17.97
N GLN A 71 -7.39 1.30 -17.45
CA GLN A 71 -8.33 2.06 -18.28
C GLN A 71 -7.56 3.03 -19.18
N THR A 72 -7.70 2.91 -20.50
CA THR A 72 -6.94 3.74 -21.48
C THR A 72 -7.64 5.05 -21.84
N SER A 73 -8.91 5.20 -21.47
CA SER A 73 -9.73 6.38 -21.76
C SER A 73 -10.69 6.65 -20.60
N PRO A 74 -10.97 7.91 -20.22
CA PRO A 74 -11.89 8.25 -19.13
C PRO A 74 -13.31 7.65 -19.27
N LEU A 75 -13.72 7.31 -20.50
CA LEU A 75 -15.03 6.74 -20.83
C LEU A 75 -14.98 5.24 -21.15
N GLY A 76 -13.78 4.64 -21.22
CA GLY A 76 -13.60 3.23 -21.55
C GLY A 76 -13.80 2.31 -20.35
N THR A 77 -13.97 1.02 -20.57
CA THR A 77 -13.86 0.02 -19.50
C THR A 77 -12.40 -0.42 -19.36
N CYS A 78 -12.03 -0.99 -18.21
CA CYS A 78 -10.74 -1.66 -18.09
C CYS A 78 -10.71 -2.85 -19.07
N PRO A 79 -9.68 -2.96 -19.94
CA PRO A 79 -9.61 -4.05 -20.89
C PRO A 79 -9.45 -5.39 -20.15
N GLU A 80 -10.25 -6.37 -20.52
CA GLU A 80 -10.12 -7.73 -20.01
C GLU A 80 -8.90 -8.39 -20.66
N LEU A 81 -7.92 -8.78 -19.83
CA LEU A 81 -6.70 -9.45 -20.29
C LEU A 81 -6.82 -10.96 -20.22
N TRP A 82 -7.64 -11.44 -19.27
CA TRP A 82 -7.93 -12.86 -19.08
C TRP A 82 -9.25 -13.05 -18.36
N ASN A 83 -10.00 -14.06 -18.78
CA ASN A 83 -11.30 -14.43 -18.25
C ASN A 83 -11.25 -15.86 -17.68
N ASN A 84 -11.53 -16.01 -16.39
CA ASN A 84 -11.52 -17.30 -15.70
C ASN A 84 -12.78 -18.14 -15.95
N ARG A 85 -13.86 -17.53 -16.46
CA ARG A 85 -15.17 -18.17 -16.62
C ARG A 85 -15.41 -18.66 -18.04
N GLU A 86 -14.89 -17.95 -19.03
CA GLU A 86 -15.18 -18.18 -20.45
C GLU A 86 -13.89 -18.13 -21.27
N GLY A 87 -13.09 -19.20 -21.19
CA GLY A 87 -11.87 -19.37 -21.99
C GLY A 87 -12.05 -20.48 -23.03
N THR A 88 -12.01 -20.13 -24.33
CA THR A 88 -11.88 -21.13 -25.42
C THR A 88 -10.43 -21.33 -25.85
N GLN A 89 -9.54 -20.40 -25.49
CA GLN A 89 -8.12 -20.41 -25.82
C GLN A 89 -7.31 -20.50 -24.53
N GLU A 90 -6.38 -21.45 -24.51
CA GLU A 90 -5.48 -21.69 -23.37
C GLU A 90 -4.61 -20.45 -23.11
N HIS A 91 -4.70 -19.93 -21.89
CA HIS A 91 -4.00 -18.74 -21.43
C HIS A 91 -3.04 -19.10 -20.28
N PRO A 92 -1.84 -18.49 -20.18
CA PRO A 92 -0.88 -18.83 -19.11
C PRO A 92 -1.43 -18.67 -17.68
N LEU A 93 -2.42 -17.80 -17.49
CA LEU A 93 -3.08 -17.62 -16.19
C LEU A 93 -3.98 -18.80 -15.81
N ASP A 94 -4.44 -19.62 -16.75
CA ASP A 94 -5.29 -20.80 -16.46
C ASP A 94 -4.56 -21.77 -15.52
N TYR A 95 -3.26 -21.94 -15.70
CA TYR A 95 -2.43 -22.82 -14.87
C TYR A 95 -2.27 -22.34 -13.42
N ILE A 96 -2.47 -21.05 -13.16
CA ILE A 96 -2.32 -20.44 -11.84
C ILE A 96 -3.62 -19.85 -11.30
N ALA A 97 -4.76 -20.06 -11.96
CA ALA A 97 -6.05 -19.49 -11.57
C ALA A 97 -6.43 -19.82 -10.12
N HIS A 98 -6.25 -21.08 -9.73
CA HIS A 98 -6.48 -21.55 -8.36
C HIS A 98 -5.53 -20.88 -7.33
N GLU A 99 -4.29 -20.60 -7.73
CA GLU A 99 -3.34 -19.87 -6.90
C GLU A 99 -3.76 -18.41 -6.76
N ILE A 100 -4.22 -17.76 -7.85
CA ILE A 100 -4.73 -16.39 -7.81
C ILE A 100 -5.89 -16.30 -6.82
N GLU A 101 -6.86 -17.19 -6.93
CA GLU A 101 -8.02 -17.23 -6.03
C GLU A 101 -7.59 -17.43 -4.57
N SER A 102 -6.75 -18.44 -4.30
CA SER A 102 -6.29 -18.77 -2.95
C SER A 102 -5.44 -17.67 -2.31
N ASP A 103 -4.54 -17.06 -3.06
CA ASP A 103 -3.62 -16.03 -2.56
C ASP A 103 -4.36 -14.71 -2.33
N VAL A 104 -5.29 -14.33 -3.21
CA VAL A 104 -6.15 -13.17 -2.99
C VAL A 104 -7.05 -13.41 -1.78
N GLN A 105 -7.65 -14.59 -1.65
CA GLN A 105 -8.46 -14.93 -0.48
C GLN A 105 -7.62 -14.87 0.81
N THR A 106 -6.38 -15.38 0.77
CA THR A 106 -5.44 -15.32 1.90
C THR A 106 -5.08 -13.88 2.27
N ALA A 107 -4.76 -13.06 1.28
CA ALA A 107 -4.43 -11.65 1.47
C ALA A 107 -5.61 -10.85 2.07
N LEU A 108 -6.85 -11.23 1.76
CA LEU A 108 -8.06 -10.55 2.24
C LEU A 108 -8.70 -11.21 3.48
N ALA A 109 -8.24 -12.39 3.90
CA ALA A 109 -8.87 -13.16 4.96
C ALA A 109 -9.01 -12.40 6.31
N PRO A 110 -7.99 -11.65 6.78
CA PRO A 110 -8.14 -10.77 7.93
C PRO A 110 -8.85 -9.47 7.53
N TYR A 111 -9.90 -9.07 8.27
CA TYR A 111 -10.55 -7.76 8.05
C TYR A 111 -9.61 -6.56 8.22
N ILE A 112 -8.58 -6.73 9.04
CA ILE A 112 -7.55 -5.70 9.27
C ILE A 112 -6.40 -5.77 8.26
N SER A 113 -6.53 -6.58 7.20
CA SER A 113 -5.51 -6.68 6.17
C SER A 113 -5.39 -5.36 5.42
N PRO A 114 -4.16 -4.82 5.23
CA PRO A 114 -3.95 -3.61 4.43
C PRO A 114 -4.32 -3.79 2.95
N ALA A 115 -4.45 -5.04 2.48
CA ALA A 115 -4.89 -5.32 1.11
C ALA A 115 -6.31 -4.82 0.82
N TRP A 116 -7.20 -4.77 1.84
CA TRP A 116 -8.56 -4.23 1.70
C TRP A 116 -8.58 -2.77 1.24
N ALA A 117 -7.54 -1.99 1.52
CA ALA A 117 -7.46 -0.62 1.04
C ALA A 117 -7.35 -0.52 -0.49
N SER A 118 -6.92 -1.60 -1.17
CA SER A 118 -6.85 -1.71 -2.63
C SER A 118 -8.13 -2.27 -3.26
N VAL A 119 -9.11 -2.65 -2.45
CA VAL A 119 -10.36 -3.26 -2.92
C VAL A 119 -11.43 -2.18 -3.04
N HIS A 120 -12.14 -2.18 -4.16
CA HIS A 120 -13.28 -1.29 -4.39
C HIS A 120 -14.37 -2.02 -5.17
N HIS A 121 -15.61 -1.55 -5.02
CA HIS A 121 -16.73 -2.12 -5.75
C HIS A 121 -16.57 -1.85 -7.26
N ASN A 122 -16.80 -2.86 -8.09
CA ASN A 122 -16.77 -2.72 -9.54
C ASN A 122 -18.09 -2.12 -10.04
N SER A 123 -18.15 -0.80 -10.18
CA SER A 123 -19.36 -0.13 -10.66
C SER A 123 -19.68 -0.37 -12.15
N ALA A 124 -18.71 -0.89 -12.92
CA ALA A 124 -18.89 -1.20 -14.34
C ALA A 124 -19.46 -2.60 -14.60
N ALA A 125 -19.55 -3.45 -13.58
CA ALA A 125 -20.12 -4.79 -13.67
C ALA A 125 -21.42 -4.88 -12.86
N GLU A 126 -22.38 -5.65 -13.35
CA GLU A 126 -23.59 -5.96 -12.60
C GLU A 126 -23.31 -6.99 -11.50
N GLY A 127 -24.05 -6.90 -10.39
CA GLY A 127 -24.03 -7.88 -9.31
C GLY A 127 -22.87 -7.73 -8.31
N ASN A 128 -22.50 -8.84 -7.66
CA ASN A 128 -21.46 -8.87 -6.62
C ASN A 128 -20.08 -8.92 -7.28
N SER A 129 -19.53 -7.75 -7.63
CA SER A 129 -18.25 -7.65 -8.33
C SER A 129 -17.34 -6.63 -7.65
N TRP A 130 -16.13 -7.05 -7.34
CA TRP A 130 -15.11 -6.27 -6.66
C TRP A 130 -13.85 -6.23 -7.51
N LEU A 131 -13.13 -5.12 -7.42
CA LEU A 131 -11.83 -4.90 -8.04
C LEU A 131 -10.78 -4.83 -6.95
N LEU A 132 -9.77 -5.68 -7.04
CA LEU A 132 -8.53 -5.56 -6.29
C LEU A 132 -7.47 -4.97 -7.22
N GLU A 133 -6.99 -3.78 -6.89
CA GLU A 133 -5.84 -3.20 -7.57
C GLU A 133 -4.55 -3.92 -7.13
N LEU A 134 -3.84 -4.49 -8.10
CA LEU A 134 -2.58 -5.18 -7.88
C LEU A 134 -1.51 -4.17 -7.44
N PRO A 135 -0.80 -4.40 -6.31
CA PRO A 135 0.27 -3.53 -5.87
C PRO A 135 1.29 -3.29 -6.99
N PRO A 136 1.79 -2.06 -7.18
CA PRO A 136 2.83 -1.78 -8.18
C PRO A 136 4.11 -2.55 -7.85
N ALA A 137 4.91 -2.87 -8.87
CA ALA A 137 6.20 -3.55 -8.69
C ALA A 137 7.15 -2.77 -7.77
N ASP A 138 7.11 -1.43 -7.86
CA ASP A 138 7.79 -0.53 -6.95
C ASP A 138 6.80 0.52 -6.42
N ARG A 139 6.39 0.35 -5.15
CA ARG A 139 5.48 1.26 -4.45
C ARG A 139 6.07 2.65 -4.27
N VAL A 140 7.38 2.76 -4.05
CA VAL A 140 8.04 4.04 -3.78
C VAL A 140 8.22 4.81 -5.08
N ALA A 141 8.54 4.13 -6.18
CA ALA A 141 8.50 4.73 -7.51
C ALA A 141 7.09 5.25 -7.84
N ARG A 142 6.05 4.46 -7.57
CA ARG A 142 4.67 4.90 -7.80
C ARG A 142 4.27 6.09 -6.94
N VAL A 143 4.70 6.14 -5.67
CA VAL A 143 4.53 7.33 -4.81
C VAL A 143 5.23 8.54 -5.43
N ALA A 144 6.48 8.37 -5.91
CA ALA A 144 7.23 9.45 -6.53
C ALA A 144 6.54 10.02 -7.77
N GLU A 145 6.03 9.15 -8.65
CA GLU A 145 5.24 9.56 -9.82
C GLU A 145 4.05 10.43 -9.42
N LEU A 146 3.22 9.96 -8.48
CA LEU A 146 2.02 10.66 -8.02
C LEU A 146 2.34 12.00 -7.34
N VAL A 147 3.44 12.06 -6.59
CA VAL A 147 3.88 13.32 -5.97
C VAL A 147 4.36 14.30 -7.05
N ARG A 148 5.12 13.82 -8.04
CA ARG A 148 5.72 14.66 -9.09
C ARG A 148 4.73 15.18 -10.12
N GLU A 149 3.54 14.60 -10.24
CA GLU A 149 2.43 15.21 -10.98
C GLU A 149 2.08 16.63 -10.50
N ARG A 150 2.37 16.95 -9.23
CA ARG A 150 2.13 18.26 -8.63
C ARG A 150 3.40 18.97 -8.15
N HIS A 151 4.43 18.22 -7.80
CA HIS A 151 5.73 18.71 -7.31
C HIS A 151 6.87 18.08 -8.12
N PRO A 152 7.11 18.53 -9.38
CA PRO A 152 8.04 17.88 -10.29
C PRO A 152 9.46 17.72 -9.71
N GLU A 153 9.90 18.70 -8.94
CA GLU A 153 11.22 18.74 -8.30
C GLU A 153 11.28 17.99 -6.95
N ALA A 154 10.24 17.25 -6.57
CA ALA A 154 10.21 16.52 -5.31
C ALA A 154 11.33 15.46 -5.25
N THR A 155 12.19 15.60 -4.25
CA THR A 155 13.30 14.68 -3.93
C THR A 155 12.99 13.80 -2.73
N ALA A 156 12.15 14.27 -1.81
CA ALA A 156 11.70 13.51 -0.66
C ALA A 156 10.33 14.00 -0.17
N VAL A 157 9.68 13.19 0.66
CA VAL A 157 8.44 13.57 1.35
C VAL A 157 8.51 13.17 2.82
N VAL A 158 7.89 13.97 3.67
CA VAL A 158 7.71 13.62 5.07
C VAL A 158 6.36 12.95 5.24
N VAL A 159 6.37 11.77 5.85
CA VAL A 159 5.20 10.91 6.01
C VAL A 159 4.93 10.63 7.47
N ASP A 160 3.66 10.65 7.86
CA ASP A 160 3.18 10.30 9.20
C ASP A 160 2.43 8.95 9.17
N GLY A 161 3.02 7.94 9.79
CA GLY A 161 2.48 6.58 9.89
C GLY A 161 1.26 6.43 10.82
N ARG A 162 0.94 7.42 11.67
CA ARG A 162 -0.20 7.35 12.63
C ARG A 162 -1.56 7.31 11.97
N SER A 163 -1.68 7.94 10.80
CA SER A 163 -2.95 8.16 10.12
C SER A 163 -3.30 6.95 9.25
N ALA A 164 -3.92 5.91 9.84
CA ALA A 164 -4.50 4.77 9.12
C ALA A 164 -3.63 4.18 7.98
N GLY A 165 -2.29 4.21 8.16
CA GLY A 165 -1.33 3.77 7.16
C GLY A 165 -0.71 4.90 6.33
N GLY A 166 -0.11 5.92 6.94
CA GLY A 166 0.84 6.79 6.22
C GLY A 166 0.22 7.96 5.47
N ARG A 167 0.54 9.19 5.89
CA ARG A 167 0.06 10.42 5.26
C ARG A 167 1.22 11.34 4.92
N ILE A 168 1.30 11.87 3.69
CA ILE A 168 2.27 12.93 3.40
C ILE A 168 1.83 14.22 4.10
N ILE A 169 2.74 14.78 4.89
CA ILE A 169 2.55 16.03 5.64
C ILE A 169 3.39 17.19 5.09
N GLU A 170 4.46 16.88 4.36
CA GLU A 170 5.35 17.87 3.75
C GLU A 170 6.06 17.26 2.53
N VAL A 171 6.36 18.09 1.52
CA VAL A 171 7.11 17.72 0.31
C VAL A 171 8.41 18.53 0.28
N LEU A 172 9.51 17.87 -0.08
CA LEU A 172 10.84 18.47 -0.15
C LEU A 172 11.27 18.53 -1.61
N GLU A 173 11.42 19.74 -2.14
CA GLU A 173 11.66 20.04 -3.56
C GLU A 173 13.15 20.29 -3.88
N GLY A 174 14.04 19.72 -3.06
CA GLY A 174 15.48 19.88 -3.22
C GLY A 174 16.05 21.00 -2.36
N VAL A 175 17.07 21.69 -2.88
CA VAL A 175 17.85 22.70 -2.17
C VAL A 175 17.92 23.96 -3.04
N ASP A 176 17.68 25.13 -2.45
CA ASP A 176 17.77 26.41 -3.14
C ASP A 176 19.23 26.86 -3.35
N ASP A 177 19.42 27.98 -4.05
CA ASP A 177 20.74 28.56 -4.34
C ASP A 177 21.54 28.93 -3.07
N ASN A 178 20.89 29.03 -1.91
CA ASN A 178 21.51 29.32 -0.62
C ASN A 178 21.84 28.06 0.19
N GLY A 179 21.62 26.87 -0.36
CA GLY A 179 21.84 25.61 0.34
C GLY A 179 20.70 25.23 1.30
N MET A 180 19.57 25.94 1.28
CA MET A 180 18.42 25.67 2.15
C MET A 180 17.43 24.73 1.48
N GLN A 181 16.90 23.78 2.25
CA GLN A 181 15.93 22.83 1.73
C GLN A 181 14.61 23.53 1.37
N VAL A 182 14.17 23.40 0.11
CA VAL A 182 12.88 23.93 -0.33
C VAL A 182 11.78 23.00 0.18
N ARG A 183 10.90 23.54 1.03
CA ARG A 183 9.82 22.78 1.66
C ARG A 183 8.47 23.32 1.22
N ALA A 184 7.65 22.44 0.65
CA ALA A 184 6.27 22.73 0.34
C ALA A 184 5.37 22.08 1.39
N PRO A 185 4.48 22.85 2.05
CA PRO A 185 3.48 22.28 2.95
C PRO A 185 2.58 21.33 2.15
N ARG A 186 1.96 20.37 2.86
CA ARG A 186 1.12 19.33 2.24
C ARG A 186 0.23 19.90 1.09
N PRO A 187 0.39 19.38 -0.12
CA PRO A 187 -0.39 19.79 -1.28
C PRO A 187 -1.87 19.44 -1.13
N LYS A 188 -2.74 20.23 -1.77
CA LYS A 188 -4.15 19.85 -1.95
C LYS A 188 -4.27 18.90 -3.14
N TRP A 189 -3.93 17.63 -2.94
CA TRP A 189 -4.20 16.58 -3.92
C TRP A 189 -5.70 16.38 -4.12
N SER A 190 -6.07 15.84 -5.29
CA SER A 190 -7.43 15.33 -5.48
C SER A 190 -7.70 14.21 -4.47
N PRO A 191 -8.96 13.99 -4.05
CA PRO A 191 -9.29 12.92 -3.12
C PRO A 191 -8.78 11.55 -3.56
N ALA A 192 -8.89 11.23 -4.85
CA ALA A 192 -8.40 9.97 -5.41
C ALA A 192 -6.88 9.81 -5.29
N CYS A 193 -6.12 10.87 -5.58
CA CYS A 193 -4.66 10.87 -5.44
C CYS A 193 -4.24 10.74 -3.97
N ASP A 194 -4.92 11.45 -3.06
CA ASP A 194 -4.63 11.35 -1.62
C ASP A 194 -4.94 9.96 -1.05
N THR A 195 -6.03 9.33 -1.48
CA THR A 195 -6.37 7.94 -1.14
C THR A 195 -5.32 6.97 -1.67
N ALA A 196 -4.89 7.12 -2.92
CA ALA A 196 -3.85 6.28 -3.52
C ALA A 196 -2.51 6.41 -2.77
N LEU A 197 -2.07 7.64 -2.50
CA LEU A 197 -0.85 7.93 -1.74
C LEU A 197 -0.92 7.35 -0.32
N THR A 198 -2.03 7.57 0.39
CA THR A 198 -2.23 7.03 1.74
C THR A 198 -2.15 5.50 1.73
N ARG A 199 -2.85 4.84 0.82
CA ARG A 199 -2.81 3.38 0.68
C ARG A 199 -1.40 2.85 0.40
N LEU A 200 -0.69 3.45 -0.55
CA LEU A 200 0.67 3.01 -0.92
C LEU A 200 1.63 3.17 0.26
N LEU A 201 1.59 4.31 0.94
CA LEU A 201 2.40 4.56 2.13
C LEU A 201 2.06 3.58 3.24
N GLY A 202 0.79 3.23 3.42
CA GLY A 202 0.36 2.27 4.44
C GLY A 202 0.94 0.90 4.20
N GLN A 203 1.01 0.48 2.94
CA GLN A 203 1.68 -0.77 2.56
C GLN A 203 3.19 -0.70 2.77
N VAL A 204 3.84 0.43 2.49
CA VAL A 204 5.28 0.63 2.79
C VAL A 204 5.56 0.51 4.28
N PHE A 205 4.74 1.14 5.13
CA PHE A 205 4.86 1.03 6.59
C PHE A 205 4.53 -0.38 7.11
N ALA A 206 3.62 -1.09 6.47
CA ALA A 206 3.20 -2.44 6.87
C ALA A 206 4.19 -3.54 6.46
N LEU A 207 5.09 -3.27 5.52
CA LEU A 207 6.11 -4.21 5.05
C LEU A 207 7.50 -3.83 5.62
N PRO A 208 8.00 -4.54 6.65
CA PRO A 208 9.25 -4.16 7.32
C PRO A 208 10.45 -3.98 6.39
N ALA A 209 10.63 -4.89 5.43
CA ALA A 209 11.73 -4.80 4.48
C ALA A 209 11.66 -3.56 3.56
N LEU A 210 10.46 -3.07 3.25
CA LEU A 210 10.29 -1.82 2.49
C LEU A 210 10.47 -0.61 3.39
N ALA A 211 9.91 -0.64 4.60
CA ALA A 211 10.08 0.43 5.58
C ALA A 211 11.57 0.66 5.89
N ASP A 212 12.32 -0.39 6.21
CA ASP A 212 13.75 -0.31 6.54
C ASP A 212 14.59 0.20 5.37
N ARG A 213 14.18 -0.12 4.14
CA ARG A 213 14.89 0.30 2.92
C ARG A 213 14.63 1.76 2.54
N HIS A 214 13.41 2.25 2.75
CA HIS A 214 12.96 3.51 2.15
C HIS A 214 12.58 4.61 3.16
N LEU A 215 12.24 4.25 4.40
CA LEU A 215 11.84 5.19 5.44
C LEU A 215 13.01 5.49 6.37
N MET A 216 13.51 6.71 6.27
CA MET A 216 14.59 7.22 7.10
C MET A 216 14.04 7.97 8.32
N PRO A 217 14.79 8.01 9.44
CA PRO A 217 14.50 8.97 10.51
C PRO A 217 14.59 10.39 9.96
N LEU A 218 13.82 11.30 10.55
CA LEU A 218 13.92 12.72 10.21
C LEU A 218 15.24 13.31 10.74
N PRO A 219 15.81 14.30 10.03
CA PRO A 219 16.92 15.10 10.57
C PRO A 219 16.58 15.70 11.94
N GLY A 220 17.56 15.80 12.84
CA GLY A 220 17.33 16.25 14.22
C GLY A 220 16.88 17.71 14.35
N ASP A 221 17.06 18.51 13.32
CA ASP A 221 16.60 19.91 13.18
C ASP A 221 15.21 20.02 12.53
N TYR A 222 14.55 18.90 12.23
CA TYR A 222 13.21 18.91 11.65
C TYR A 222 12.17 19.38 12.68
N VAL A 223 11.54 20.51 12.39
CA VAL A 223 10.41 21.03 13.16
C VAL A 223 9.11 20.67 12.45
N HIS A 224 8.30 19.83 13.10
CA HIS A 224 6.99 19.44 12.54
C HIS A 224 6.11 20.69 12.30
N PRO A 225 5.43 20.83 11.14
CA PRO A 225 4.65 22.03 10.80
C PRO A 225 3.55 22.41 11.79
N ARG A 226 3.14 21.47 12.64
CA ARG A 226 2.13 21.66 13.70
C ARG A 226 2.70 21.73 15.13
N GLY A 227 4.01 21.78 15.30
CA GLY A 227 4.67 21.99 16.61
C GLY A 227 4.53 20.85 17.63
N VAL A 228 3.96 19.69 17.25
CA VAL A 228 3.81 18.53 18.13
C VAL A 228 5.01 17.60 17.93
N SER A 229 5.62 17.15 19.03
CA SER A 229 6.73 16.20 19.12
C SER A 229 6.83 15.23 17.93
N THR A 230 8.03 15.16 17.33
CA THR A 230 8.38 14.23 16.25
C THR A 230 8.29 12.80 16.78
N SER A 231 7.15 12.17 16.57
CA SER A 231 6.99 10.74 16.81
C SER A 231 8.03 9.93 16.05
N ASP A 232 8.36 8.75 16.57
CA ASP A 232 9.00 7.68 15.80
C ASP A 232 8.12 7.12 14.67
N GLN A 233 6.98 7.73 14.38
CA GLN A 233 6.09 7.36 13.30
C GLN A 233 6.09 8.39 12.17
N VAL A 234 6.77 9.53 12.37
CA VAL A 234 7.07 10.46 11.29
C VAL A 234 8.41 10.07 10.70
N ARG A 235 8.44 9.87 9.38
CA ARG A 235 9.60 9.37 8.64
C ARG A 235 9.82 10.21 7.39
N LEU A 236 11.07 10.24 6.94
CA LEU A 236 11.47 10.79 5.66
C LEU A 236 11.45 9.65 4.62
N LEU A 237 10.69 9.82 3.55
CA LEU A 237 10.71 8.93 2.39
C LEU A 237 11.49 9.62 1.27
N LEU A 238 12.64 9.07 0.90
CA LEU A 238 13.39 9.54 -0.27
C LEU A 238 12.71 9.04 -1.55
N LEU A 239 12.48 9.94 -2.50
CA LEU A 239 11.91 9.59 -3.79
C LEU A 239 13.05 9.19 -4.75
N PRO A 240 12.93 8.09 -5.49
CA PRO A 240 13.93 7.71 -6.50
C PRO A 240 14.10 8.84 -7.52
N PRO A 241 15.30 9.06 -8.07
CA PRO A 241 15.52 10.09 -9.08
C PRO A 241 14.61 9.87 -10.30
N THR A 242 14.24 10.95 -10.98
CA THR A 242 13.62 10.86 -12.30
C THR A 242 14.59 10.19 -13.27
N ALA A 243 14.10 9.20 -14.03
CA ALA A 243 14.85 8.51 -15.06
C ALA A 243 15.03 9.39 -16.31
#